data_AF-A0A8H4ETF4-F1
#
_entry.id   AF-A0A8H4ETF4-F1
#
_cell.length_a   1.000
_cell.length_b   1.000
_cell.length_c   1.000
_cell.angle_alpha   90.00
_cell.angle_beta   90.00
_cell.angle_gamma   90.00
#
_symmetry.space_group_name_H-M   'P 1'
#
loop_
_entity.id
_entity.type
_entity.pdbx_description
1 polymer ?
#
loop_
_entity_poly.entity_id
_entity_poly.type
_entity_poly.pdbx_seq_one_letter_code
_entity_poly.pdbx_strand_id
1 'polypeptide(L)'
;MTIDDIKSYFRSLFEALRDVHSHNIVHRDVKPGNFLYNMKEKKGILVDFGLAERLGASNSYLNRIYDVPNVGAVQVINRFPSVVGQISIEPSQSNKPAVKRIRTLTASKKLTKQQMMDELAKRGFIDMDPKGYENKPGWKANRAGTRGFRAPEVLFRVDNQTCAIDIWSAGVILITILSHHYPFFKSTDDADAFYELGILFGKRLMHDLATEHERYYRTDIPLIYDPGLQFDKLLHTMRRDLFPKDDEQLLNEVYNAIDLLKRCLEPYPSRRITAVEALKHPFLLS
;
A
#
# COMPACT_ATOMS: atom_id res chain seq x y z
N MET A 1 27.23 6.86 0.56
CA MET A 1 26.45 8.11 0.55
C MET A 1 26.35 8.59 1.98
N THR A 2 26.70 9.86 2.22
CA THR A 2 26.40 10.52 3.51
C THR A 2 24.90 10.75 3.65
N ILE A 3 24.42 11.21 4.81
CA ILE A 3 23.02 11.62 4.96
C ILE A 3 22.65 12.73 3.98
N ASP A 4 23.52 13.72 3.77
CA ASP A 4 23.29 14.81 2.82
C ASP A 4 23.23 14.34 1.36
N ASP A 5 24.03 13.32 1.01
CA ASP A 5 23.93 12.66 -0.29
C ASP A 5 22.56 12.00 -0.46
N ILE A 6 22.06 11.33 0.58
CA ILE A 6 20.75 10.67 0.59
C ILE A 6 19.64 11.72 0.43
N LYS A 7 19.70 12.83 1.17
CA LYS A 7 18.75 13.94 1.02
C LYS A 7 18.70 14.45 -0.41
N SER A 8 19.87 14.73 -0.99
CA SER A 8 19.97 15.25 -2.36
C SER A 8 19.41 14.27 -3.40
N TYR A 9 19.73 12.98 -3.23
CA TYR A 9 19.20 11.91 -4.07
C TYR A 9 17.67 11.85 -4.01
N PHE A 10 17.10 11.82 -2.79
CA PHE A 10 15.66 11.69 -2.60
C PHE A 10 14.90 12.97 -2.98
N ARG A 11 15.48 14.16 -2.78
CA ARG A 11 14.90 15.40 -3.29
C ARG A 11 14.74 15.33 -4.81
N SER A 12 15.79 14.96 -5.53
CA SER A 12 15.74 14.83 -6.99
C SER A 12 14.80 13.72 -7.45
N LEU A 13 14.74 12.59 -6.73
CA LEU A 13 13.81 11.49 -7.03
C LEU A 13 12.35 11.93 -6.85
N PHE A 14 12.02 12.57 -5.72
CA PHE A 14 10.64 13.03 -5.47
C PHE A 14 10.24 14.23 -6.33
N GLU A 15 11.17 15.07 -6.79
CA GLU A 15 10.90 16.07 -7.83
C GLU A 15 10.49 15.41 -9.15
N ALA A 16 11.24 14.40 -9.60
CA ALA A 16 10.89 13.66 -10.81
C ALA A 16 9.53 12.94 -10.65
N LEU A 17 9.29 12.29 -9.52
CA LEU A 17 8.01 11.62 -9.26
C LEU A 17 6.85 12.60 -9.16
N ARG A 18 7.01 13.76 -8.51
CA ARG A 18 5.99 14.82 -8.48
C ARG A 18 5.60 15.22 -9.89
N ASP A 19 6.58 15.44 -10.76
CA ASP A 19 6.34 15.91 -12.12
C ASP A 19 5.63 14.83 -12.95
N VAL A 20 6.07 13.57 -12.86
CA VAL A 20 5.41 12.42 -13.51
C VAL A 20 3.98 12.23 -12.99
N HIS A 21 3.78 12.29 -11.67
CA HIS A 21 2.48 12.10 -11.02
C HIS A 21 1.51 13.24 -11.34
N SER A 22 2.00 14.48 -11.51
CA SER A 22 1.18 15.63 -11.93
C SER A 22 0.55 15.46 -13.32
N HIS A 23 1.13 14.59 -14.16
CA HIS A 23 0.60 14.22 -15.47
C HIS A 23 -0.30 12.97 -15.43
N ASN A 24 -0.64 12.49 -14.22
CA ASN A 24 -1.36 11.25 -13.97
C ASN A 24 -0.66 10.02 -14.55
N ILE A 25 0.68 9.99 -14.52
CA ILE A 25 1.47 8.85 -14.97
C ILE A 25 1.97 8.08 -13.75
N VAL A 26 1.81 6.75 -13.77
CA VAL A 26 2.44 5.82 -12.84
C VAL A 26 3.62 5.19 -13.55
N HIS A 27 4.82 5.28 -13.00
CA HIS A 27 6.03 4.75 -13.64
C HIS A 27 6.10 3.22 -13.56
N ARG A 28 5.62 2.62 -12.46
CA ARG A 28 5.54 1.15 -12.22
C ARG A 28 6.89 0.43 -12.06
N ASP A 29 8.01 1.09 -12.29
CA ASP A 29 9.34 0.47 -12.24
C ASP A 29 10.42 1.40 -11.69
N VAL A 30 10.05 2.15 -10.65
CA VAL A 30 11.00 2.97 -9.88
C VAL A 30 11.96 2.05 -9.12
N LYS A 31 13.25 2.15 -9.42
CA LYS A 31 14.33 1.35 -8.81
C LYS A 31 15.67 2.07 -9.06
N PRO A 32 16.76 1.70 -8.37
CA PRO A 32 18.04 2.38 -8.57
C PRO A 32 18.54 2.32 -10.02
N GLY A 33 18.28 1.22 -10.74
CA GLY A 33 18.66 1.07 -12.15
C GLY A 33 17.94 2.03 -13.12
N ASN A 34 16.78 2.56 -12.73
CA ASN A 34 15.98 3.48 -13.54
C ASN A 34 16.06 4.94 -13.05
N PHE A 35 16.95 5.23 -12.11
CA PHE A 35 17.20 6.60 -11.65
C PHE A 35 18.69 6.93 -11.75
N LEU A 36 19.04 7.62 -12.85
CA LEU A 36 20.41 8.01 -13.14
C LEU A 36 20.77 9.20 -12.27
N TYR A 37 21.70 9.02 -11.34
CA TYR A 37 22.08 10.05 -10.38
C TYR A 37 23.56 10.42 -10.46
N ASN A 38 23.84 11.70 -10.64
CA ASN A 38 25.18 12.27 -10.60
C ASN A 38 25.50 12.78 -9.19
N MET A 39 26.38 12.08 -8.48
CA MET A 39 26.79 12.45 -7.11
C MET A 39 27.51 13.79 -7.00
N LYS A 40 28.20 14.23 -8.05
CA LYS A 40 28.94 15.51 -8.08
C LYS A 40 27.99 16.68 -8.30
N GLU A 41 27.08 16.55 -9.26
CA GLU A 41 26.11 17.59 -9.63
C GLU A 41 24.85 17.58 -8.76
N LYS A 42 24.68 16.57 -7.89
CA LYS A 42 23.47 16.34 -7.09
C LYS A 42 22.19 16.34 -7.93
N LYS A 43 22.27 15.79 -9.14
CA LYS A 43 21.20 15.78 -10.13
C LYS A 43 20.82 14.36 -10.51
N GLY A 44 19.54 14.06 -10.41
CA GLY A 44 18.95 12.79 -10.80
C GLY A 44 17.98 12.92 -11.96
N ILE A 45 17.85 11.86 -12.75
CA ILE A 45 16.92 11.75 -13.87
C ILE A 45 16.25 10.38 -13.79
N LEU A 46 14.92 10.38 -13.71
CA LEU A 46 14.10 9.17 -13.82
C LEU A 46 13.99 8.78 -15.31
N VAL A 47 14.28 7.52 -15.61
CA VAL A 47 14.33 6.98 -16.98
C VAL A 47 13.52 5.69 -17.09
N ASP A 48 13.33 5.22 -18.32
CA ASP A 48 12.63 3.97 -18.65
C ASP A 48 11.14 3.94 -18.28
N PHE A 49 10.36 4.67 -19.08
CA PHE A 49 8.90 4.67 -19.03
C PHE A 49 8.27 3.49 -19.79
N GLY A 50 9.02 2.43 -20.13
CA GLY A 50 8.53 1.30 -20.91
C GLY A 50 7.39 0.52 -20.23
N LEU A 51 7.28 0.62 -18.91
CA LEU A 51 6.22 0.03 -18.10
C LEU A 51 5.20 1.06 -17.59
N ALA A 52 5.35 2.34 -17.92
CA ALA A 52 4.52 3.39 -17.38
C ALA A 52 3.08 3.33 -17.90
N GLU A 53 2.12 3.74 -17.06
CA GLU A 53 0.70 3.79 -17.40
C GLU A 53 0.10 5.14 -17.02
N ARG A 54 -0.76 5.69 -17.87
CA ARG A 54 -1.52 6.91 -17.56
C ARG A 54 -2.83 6.57 -16.87
N LEU A 55 -3.03 7.04 -15.64
CA LEU A 55 -4.29 6.89 -14.90
C LEU A 55 -5.43 7.54 -15.69
N GLY A 56 -6.55 6.83 -15.78
CA GLY A 56 -7.74 7.26 -16.55
C GLY A 56 -7.70 6.93 -18.04
N ALA A 57 -6.56 6.52 -18.60
CA ALA A 57 -6.50 5.98 -19.97
C ALA A 57 -7.01 4.53 -20.05
N SER A 58 -7.07 3.84 -18.90
CA SER A 58 -7.47 2.44 -18.74
C SER A 58 -8.98 2.19 -18.98
N ASN A 59 -9.78 3.23 -19.27
CA ASN A 59 -11.13 3.04 -19.83
C ASN A 59 -11.11 2.45 -21.25
N SER A 60 -9.96 2.45 -21.93
CA SER A 60 -9.84 1.85 -23.26
C SER A 60 -9.85 0.32 -23.27
N TYR A 61 -9.49 -0.36 -22.17
CA TYR A 61 -9.53 -1.82 -22.10
C TYR A 61 -10.91 -2.36 -21.75
N LEU A 62 -11.65 -1.70 -20.86
CA LEU A 62 -13.04 -2.05 -20.56
C LEU A 62 -13.98 -1.73 -21.73
N ASN A 63 -13.76 -0.61 -22.42
CA ASN A 63 -14.51 -0.24 -23.63
C ASN A 63 -14.25 -1.17 -24.84
N ARG A 64 -13.16 -1.97 -24.81
CA ARG A 64 -12.83 -2.94 -25.88
C ARG A 64 -13.42 -4.32 -25.68
N ILE A 65 -13.77 -4.68 -24.44
CA ILE A 65 -14.27 -6.02 -24.07
C ILE A 65 -15.79 -6.00 -23.92
N TYR A 66 -16.33 -4.87 -23.46
CA TYR A 66 -17.76 -4.63 -23.39
C TYR A 66 -18.02 -3.45 -24.32
N ASP A 67 -18.66 -3.68 -25.48
CA ASP A 67 -19.20 -2.64 -26.35
C ASP A 67 -20.27 -1.83 -25.59
N VAL A 68 -19.85 -1.04 -24.61
CA VAL A 68 -20.71 -0.10 -23.89
C VAL A 68 -20.53 1.24 -24.58
N PRO A 69 -21.59 1.82 -25.19
CA PRO A 69 -21.50 3.12 -25.83
C PRO A 69 -20.94 4.14 -24.84
N ASN A 70 -20.10 5.02 -25.36
CA ASN A 70 -19.40 6.08 -24.62
C ASN A 70 -20.39 6.98 -23.85
N VAL A 71 -20.77 6.59 -22.64
CA VAL A 71 -21.46 7.44 -21.67
C VAL A 71 -20.38 8.11 -20.84
N GLY A 72 -20.26 9.42 -21.02
CA GLY A 72 -19.33 10.26 -20.28
C GLY A 72 -19.44 10.05 -18.78
N ALA A 73 -18.28 10.11 -18.11
CA ALA A 73 -18.13 10.20 -16.66
C ALA A 73 -19.17 9.41 -15.87
N VAL A 74 -19.07 8.08 -15.87
CA VAL A 74 -19.77 7.26 -14.88
C VAL A 74 -19.12 7.56 -13.53
N GLN A 75 -19.75 8.46 -12.76
CA GLN A 75 -19.64 8.46 -11.31
C GLN A 75 -19.83 7.01 -10.88
N VAL A 76 -18.83 6.42 -10.22
CA VAL A 76 -18.93 5.07 -9.68
C VAL A 76 -20.11 5.08 -8.71
N ILE A 77 -21.22 4.51 -9.19
CA ILE A 77 -22.44 4.32 -8.44
C ILE A 77 -22.07 3.41 -7.28
N ASN A 78 -22.17 3.95 -6.07
CA ASN A 78 -22.17 3.21 -4.82
C ASN A 78 -23.05 1.97 -4.97
N ARG A 79 -22.46 0.78 -5.14
CA ARG A 79 -23.18 -0.48 -4.94
C ARG A 79 -23.21 -0.79 -3.44
N PHE A 80 -23.98 0.01 -2.72
CA PHE A 80 -24.59 -0.38 -1.46
C PHE A 80 -26.05 0.09 -1.48
N PRO A 81 -27.04 -0.80 -1.27
CA PRO A 81 -28.36 -0.34 -0.90
C PRO A 81 -28.25 0.33 0.47
N SER A 82 -28.45 1.65 0.47
CA SER A 82 -28.57 2.46 1.68
C SER A 82 -29.75 1.95 2.49
N VAL A 83 -29.49 1.20 3.56
CA VAL A 83 -30.46 1.10 4.67
C VAL A 83 -30.19 2.30 5.58
N VAL A 84 -30.59 3.48 5.11
CA VAL A 84 -30.78 4.65 5.95
C VAL A 84 -32.27 4.95 5.88
N GLY A 85 -33.01 4.42 6.84
CA GLY A 85 -34.41 4.80 7.04
C GLY A 85 -34.49 6.30 7.29
N GLN A 86 -35.32 6.98 6.51
CA GLN A 86 -35.69 8.37 6.72
C GLN A 86 -36.25 8.53 8.14
N ILE A 87 -35.55 9.29 8.99
CA ILE A 87 -36.13 9.82 10.22
C ILE A 87 -36.59 11.24 9.88
N SER A 88 -37.90 11.38 9.66
CA SER A 88 -38.57 12.68 9.68
C SER A 88 -38.74 13.12 11.13
N ILE A 89 -38.13 14.25 11.50
CA ILE A 89 -38.29 14.86 12.82
C ILE A 89 -39.40 15.92 12.71
N GLU A 90 -40.56 15.66 13.29
CA GLU A 90 -41.51 16.70 13.69
C GLU A 90 -41.41 16.95 15.21
N PRO A 91 -41.56 18.20 15.68
CA PRO A 91 -41.38 18.53 17.08
C PRO A 91 -42.70 18.40 17.85
N SER A 92 -42.75 17.53 18.87
CA SER A 92 -43.82 17.60 19.87
C SER A 92 -43.33 17.39 21.31
N GLN A 93 -43.63 18.43 22.08
CA GLN A 93 -43.51 18.73 23.50
C GLN A 93 -43.73 17.58 24.51
N SER A 94 -43.05 17.73 25.66
CA SER A 94 -43.47 17.41 27.04
C SER A 94 -42.89 16.18 27.79
N ASN A 95 -42.16 16.52 28.86
CA ASN A 95 -42.13 15.97 30.23
C ASN A 95 -41.90 14.46 30.56
N LYS A 96 -40.69 14.19 31.07
CA LYS A 96 -40.31 13.38 32.27
C LYS A 96 -40.46 11.83 32.25
N PRO A 97 -39.68 11.12 33.11
CA PRO A 97 -38.99 9.89 32.73
C PRO A 97 -39.72 8.62 33.16
N ALA A 98 -39.73 7.61 32.28
CA ALA A 98 -40.10 6.26 32.63
C ALA A 98 -38.99 5.30 32.20
N VAL A 99 -38.32 4.72 33.21
CA VAL A 99 -37.40 3.59 33.05
C VAL A 99 -38.19 2.41 32.47
N LYS A 100 -38.14 2.23 31.16
CA LYS A 100 -38.59 1.02 30.47
C LYS A 100 -37.38 0.20 30.04
N ARG A 101 -37.06 -0.77 30.88
CA ARG A 101 -36.38 -2.05 30.63
C ARG A 101 -36.22 -2.35 29.13
N ILE A 102 -35.04 -2.05 28.56
CA ILE A 102 -34.67 -2.54 27.23
C ILE A 102 -34.50 -4.06 27.36
N ARG A 103 -35.45 -4.81 26.81
CA ARG A 103 -35.26 -6.23 26.54
C ARG A 103 -34.14 -6.35 25.52
N THR A 104 -33.05 -6.96 25.93
CA THR A 104 -31.96 -7.42 25.08
C THR A 104 -32.52 -8.33 23.97
N LEU A 105 -32.63 -7.79 22.76
CA LEU A 105 -32.75 -8.56 21.52
C LEU A 105 -31.36 -8.65 20.90
N THR A 106 -30.66 -9.77 21.12
CA THR A 106 -29.87 -10.47 20.08
C THR A 106 -29.28 -11.75 20.66
N ALA A 107 -30.03 -12.85 20.53
CA ALA A 107 -29.42 -14.16 20.44
C ALA A 107 -28.86 -14.30 19.01
N SER A 108 -27.64 -13.82 18.77
CA SER A 108 -26.98 -14.06 17.49
C SER A 108 -26.56 -15.54 17.46
N LYS A 109 -27.29 -16.38 16.70
CA LYS A 109 -26.91 -17.78 16.51
C LYS A 109 -25.49 -17.82 15.94
N LYS A 110 -24.55 -18.37 16.70
CA LYS A 110 -23.20 -18.68 16.17
C LYS A 110 -23.37 -19.61 14.98
N LEU A 111 -23.07 -19.12 13.79
CA LEU A 111 -22.98 -19.93 12.58
C LEU A 111 -21.92 -21.00 12.80
N THR A 112 -22.21 -22.24 12.39
CA THR A 112 -21.19 -23.29 12.37
C THR A 112 -20.14 -22.97 11.32
N LYS A 113 -18.93 -23.56 11.47
CA LYS A 113 -17.85 -23.37 10.50
C LYS A 113 -18.31 -23.69 9.07
N GLN A 114 -19.14 -24.73 8.89
CA GLN A 114 -19.69 -25.09 7.59
C GLN A 114 -20.66 -24.03 7.05
N GLN A 115 -21.58 -23.54 7.88
CA GLN A 115 -22.53 -22.50 7.46
C GLN A 115 -21.83 -21.18 7.10
N MET A 116 -20.74 -20.86 7.81
CA MET A 116 -19.92 -19.71 7.47
C MET A 116 -19.20 -19.91 6.13
N MET A 117 -18.63 -21.09 5.89
CA MET A 117 -17.99 -21.41 4.60
C MET A 117 -19.01 -21.36 3.45
N ASP A 118 -20.22 -21.88 3.64
CA ASP A 118 -21.29 -21.86 2.64
C ASP A 118 -21.75 -20.42 2.34
N GLU A 119 -21.83 -19.56 3.37
CA GLU A 119 -22.20 -18.14 3.22
C GLU A 119 -21.11 -17.36 2.48
N LEU A 120 -19.84 -17.66 2.77
CA LEU A 120 -18.69 -17.08 2.07
C LEU A 120 -18.63 -17.55 0.62
N ALA A 121 -18.95 -18.82 0.35
CA ALA A 121 -19.02 -19.36 -0.99
C ALA A 121 -20.15 -18.74 -1.82
N LYS A 122 -21.34 -18.59 -1.24
CA LYS A 122 -22.49 -17.90 -1.88
C LYS A 122 -22.18 -16.45 -2.26
N ARG A 123 -21.35 -15.79 -1.45
CA ARG A 123 -20.91 -14.40 -1.69
C ARG A 123 -19.68 -14.32 -2.61
N GLY A 124 -19.19 -15.45 -3.12
CA GLY A 124 -18.05 -15.51 -4.05
C GLY A 124 -16.68 -15.36 -3.40
N PHE A 125 -16.59 -15.37 -2.07
CA PHE A 125 -15.31 -15.26 -1.35
C PHE A 125 -14.49 -16.55 -1.39
N ILE A 126 -15.13 -17.71 -1.54
CA ILE A 126 -14.49 -19.02 -1.56
C ILE A 126 -15.15 -19.87 -2.65
N ASP A 127 -14.37 -20.60 -3.45
CA ASP A 127 -14.94 -21.61 -4.35
C ASP A 127 -15.00 -22.95 -3.62
N MET A 128 -16.17 -23.57 -3.60
CA MET A 128 -16.37 -24.87 -2.97
C MET A 128 -16.11 -26.04 -3.92
N ASP A 129 -15.93 -25.76 -5.22
CA ASP A 129 -15.53 -26.75 -6.22
C ASP A 129 -14.00 -26.71 -6.43
N PRO A 130 -13.25 -27.75 -6.02
CA PRO A 130 -11.81 -27.86 -6.28
C PRO A 130 -11.45 -27.78 -7.77
N LYS A 131 -12.35 -28.20 -8.68
CA LYS A 131 -12.15 -28.15 -10.15
C LYS A 131 -12.51 -26.79 -10.75
N GLY A 132 -13.32 -26.00 -10.05
CA GLY A 132 -13.68 -24.63 -10.43
C GLY A 132 -12.50 -23.66 -10.24
N TYR A 133 -11.63 -23.93 -9.25
CA TYR A 133 -10.44 -23.12 -9.00
C TYR A 133 -9.44 -23.14 -10.17
N GLU A 134 -9.32 -24.28 -10.87
CA GLU A 134 -8.46 -24.43 -12.05
C GLU A 134 -8.99 -23.69 -13.29
N ASN A 135 -10.31 -23.48 -13.37
CA ASN A 135 -10.98 -22.87 -14.54
C ASN A 135 -11.40 -21.41 -14.33
N LYS A 136 -11.09 -20.80 -13.18
CA LYS A 136 -11.31 -19.36 -12.98
C LYS A 136 -10.39 -18.55 -13.89
N PRO A 137 -10.89 -17.58 -14.66
CA PRO A 137 -10.03 -16.59 -15.28
C PRO A 137 -9.28 -15.91 -14.13
N GLY A 138 -7.97 -16.17 -14.01
CA GLY A 138 -7.18 -15.62 -12.92
C GLY A 138 -7.34 -14.11 -12.86
N TRP A 139 -7.42 -13.54 -11.66
CA TRP A 139 -7.56 -12.09 -11.49
C TRP A 139 -6.44 -11.37 -12.27
N LYS A 140 -6.85 -10.60 -13.29
CA LYS A 140 -5.97 -9.89 -14.22
C LYS A 140 -5.75 -8.47 -13.73
N ALA A 141 -4.93 -8.30 -12.70
CA ALA A 141 -4.39 -7.00 -12.33
C ALA A 141 -3.08 -6.74 -13.07
N ASN A 142 -2.75 -5.47 -13.34
CA ASN A 142 -1.43 -5.11 -13.85
C ASN A 142 -0.38 -5.36 -12.76
N ARG A 143 0.67 -6.11 -13.09
CA ARG A 143 1.74 -6.50 -12.16
C ARG A 143 3.13 -6.22 -12.72
N ALA A 144 3.20 -5.37 -13.74
CA ALA A 144 4.47 -4.91 -14.30
C ALA A 144 5.33 -4.24 -13.21
N GLY A 145 6.64 -4.30 -13.40
CA GLY A 145 7.65 -3.76 -12.48
C GLY A 145 8.58 -4.84 -11.93
N THR A 146 9.69 -4.41 -11.34
CA THR A 146 10.74 -5.28 -10.81
C THR A 146 10.36 -5.91 -9.47
N ARG A 147 10.61 -7.21 -9.29
CA ARG A 147 10.42 -7.92 -7.99
C ARG A 147 11.24 -7.24 -6.89
N GLY A 148 10.74 -7.29 -5.65
CA GLY A 148 11.34 -6.57 -4.51
C GLY A 148 10.99 -5.08 -4.43
N PHE A 149 10.56 -4.43 -5.52
CA PHE A 149 10.14 -3.01 -5.52
C PHE A 149 8.63 -2.80 -5.58
N ARG A 150 7.85 -3.88 -5.75
CA ARG A 150 6.39 -3.84 -5.89
C ARG A 150 5.72 -3.54 -4.55
N ALA A 151 4.73 -2.65 -4.60
CA ALA A 151 3.89 -2.32 -3.44
C ALA A 151 2.94 -3.47 -3.04
N PRO A 152 2.44 -3.52 -1.80
CA PRO A 152 1.53 -4.55 -1.33
C PRO A 152 0.29 -4.70 -2.23
N GLU A 153 -0.32 -3.60 -2.66
CA GLU A 153 -1.49 -3.62 -3.54
C GLU A 153 -1.21 -4.24 -4.93
N VAL A 154 0.04 -4.16 -5.41
CA VAL A 154 0.46 -4.82 -6.66
C VAL A 154 0.58 -6.33 -6.44
N LEU A 155 1.12 -6.74 -5.28
CA LEU A 155 1.25 -8.16 -4.90
C LEU A 155 -0.12 -8.80 -4.63
N PHE A 156 -1.03 -8.07 -3.97
CA PHE A 156 -2.41 -8.47 -3.76
C PHE A 156 -3.28 -8.46 -5.03
N ARG A 157 -2.72 -8.01 -6.17
CA ARG A 157 -3.41 -7.96 -7.46
C ARG A 157 -4.67 -7.08 -7.39
N VAL A 158 -4.51 -5.88 -6.84
CA VAL A 158 -5.53 -4.83 -6.87
C VAL A 158 -5.52 -4.19 -8.26
N ASP A 159 -6.69 -3.98 -8.87
CA ASP A 159 -6.81 -3.39 -10.21
C ASP A 159 -6.58 -1.87 -10.20
N ASN A 160 -7.12 -1.19 -9.19
CA ASN A 160 -7.12 0.26 -9.08
C ASN A 160 -5.81 0.78 -8.44
N GLN A 161 -4.69 0.52 -9.10
CA GLN A 161 -3.37 1.01 -8.66
C GLN A 161 -3.20 2.50 -8.96
N THR A 162 -2.52 3.21 -8.08
CA THR A 162 -2.30 4.66 -8.20
C THR A 162 -0.80 4.98 -8.24
N CYS A 163 -0.45 6.27 -8.36
CA CYS A 163 0.92 6.76 -8.23
C CYS A 163 1.59 6.38 -6.89
N ALA A 164 0.82 5.97 -5.88
CA ALA A 164 1.33 5.53 -4.59
C ALA A 164 2.29 4.32 -4.71
N ILE A 165 2.16 3.49 -5.75
CA ILE A 165 3.07 2.34 -5.93
C ILE A 165 4.51 2.79 -6.21
N ASP A 166 4.69 3.92 -6.89
CA ASP A 166 6.02 4.48 -7.17
C ASP A 166 6.66 5.03 -5.88
N ILE A 167 5.84 5.58 -4.97
CA ILE A 167 6.31 6.06 -3.66
C ILE A 167 6.76 4.88 -2.78
N TRP A 168 6.03 3.76 -2.83
CA TRP A 168 6.49 2.54 -2.16
C TRP A 168 7.86 2.11 -2.67
N SER A 169 8.03 2.05 -3.98
CA SER A 169 9.31 1.70 -4.59
C SER A 169 10.43 2.68 -4.21
N ALA A 170 10.15 3.98 -4.09
CA ALA A 170 11.09 4.96 -3.54
C ALA A 170 11.45 4.65 -2.06
N GLY A 171 10.49 4.22 -1.25
CA GLY A 171 10.73 3.72 0.11
C GLY A 171 11.64 2.49 0.14
N VAL A 172 11.49 1.56 -0.81
CA VAL A 172 12.39 0.41 -0.96
C VAL A 172 13.81 0.85 -1.31
N ILE A 173 13.98 1.86 -2.17
CA ILE A 173 15.30 2.46 -2.44
C ILE A 173 15.87 3.06 -1.14
N LEU A 174 15.05 3.75 -0.34
CA LEU A 174 15.52 4.44 0.86
C LEU A 174 16.03 3.45 1.90
N ILE A 175 15.27 2.38 2.21
CA ILE A 175 15.73 1.37 3.16
C ILE A 175 16.97 0.63 2.65
N THR A 176 17.08 0.40 1.33
CA THR A 176 18.28 -0.21 0.73
C THR A 176 19.51 0.65 1.01
N ILE A 177 19.42 1.97 0.81
CA ILE A 177 20.54 2.88 1.04
C ILE A 177 20.84 3.05 2.54
N LEU A 178 19.82 3.19 3.39
CA LEU A 178 19.99 3.32 4.84
C LEU A 178 20.62 2.06 5.46
N SER A 179 20.26 0.87 4.97
CA SER A 179 20.76 -0.41 5.48
C SER A 179 22.07 -0.89 4.84
N HIS A 180 22.54 -0.25 3.76
CA HIS A 180 23.64 -0.74 2.91
C HIS A 180 23.42 -2.18 2.38
N HIS A 181 22.17 -2.57 2.16
CA HIS A 181 21.83 -3.92 1.71
C HIS A 181 21.01 -3.88 0.41
N TYR A 182 21.68 -4.17 -0.71
CA TYR A 182 21.06 -4.25 -2.03
C TYR A 182 21.13 -5.67 -2.62
N PRO A 183 20.01 -6.19 -3.17
CA PRO A 183 18.65 -5.67 -3.01
C PRO A 183 18.15 -5.90 -1.58
N PHE A 184 17.31 -4.99 -1.06
CA PHE A 184 16.76 -5.14 0.30
C PHE A 184 15.81 -6.33 0.37
N PHE A 185 14.82 -6.37 -0.51
CA PHE A 185 13.93 -7.51 -0.74
C PHE A 185 14.50 -8.39 -1.85
N LYS A 186 14.65 -9.70 -1.60
CA LYS A 186 15.25 -10.69 -2.51
C LYS A 186 14.21 -11.66 -3.07
N SER A 187 12.93 -11.35 -2.92
CA SER A 187 11.83 -12.24 -3.26
C SER A 187 11.87 -12.71 -4.72
N THR A 188 11.88 -14.04 -4.89
CA THR A 188 11.94 -14.67 -6.20
C THR A 188 10.57 -14.77 -6.86
N ASP A 189 9.51 -14.77 -6.05
CA ASP A 189 8.11 -14.75 -6.46
C ASP A 189 7.23 -13.95 -5.46
N ASP A 190 5.91 -14.01 -5.63
CA ASP A 190 4.98 -13.29 -4.75
C ASP A 190 4.89 -13.89 -3.36
N ALA A 191 5.09 -15.20 -3.21
CA ALA A 191 5.01 -15.88 -1.92
C ALA A 191 6.19 -15.45 -1.03
N ASP A 192 7.39 -15.40 -1.60
CA ASP A 192 8.56 -14.84 -0.93
C ASP A 192 8.31 -13.37 -0.55
N ALA A 193 7.72 -12.58 -1.46
CA ALA A 193 7.45 -11.16 -1.19
C ALA A 193 6.48 -11.00 -0.01
N PHE A 194 5.43 -11.81 0.03
CA PHE A 194 4.47 -11.85 1.13
C PHE A 194 5.07 -12.34 2.45
N TYR A 195 6.07 -13.22 2.39
CA TYR A 195 6.85 -13.63 3.56
C TYR A 195 7.69 -12.46 4.10
N GLU A 196 8.43 -11.77 3.24
CA GLU A 196 9.24 -10.60 3.61
C GLU A 196 8.37 -9.45 4.18
N LEU A 197 7.23 -9.14 3.55
CA LEU A 197 6.27 -8.15 4.07
C LEU A 197 5.63 -8.62 5.38
N GLY A 198 5.37 -9.92 5.53
CA GLY A 198 4.91 -10.51 6.77
C GLY A 198 5.87 -10.26 7.92
N ILE A 199 7.17 -10.46 7.70
CA ILE A 199 8.20 -10.13 8.71
C ILE A 199 8.16 -8.64 9.05
N LEU A 200 8.08 -7.78 8.03
CA LEU A 200 8.18 -6.34 8.22
C LEU A 200 6.98 -5.74 8.95
N PHE A 201 5.76 -6.15 8.61
CA PHE A 201 4.53 -5.53 9.13
C PHE A 201 3.74 -6.39 10.11
N GLY A 202 4.07 -7.68 10.21
CA GLY A 202 3.38 -8.63 11.08
C GLY A 202 2.14 -9.26 10.45
N LYS A 203 1.65 -10.30 11.12
CA LYS A 203 0.52 -11.13 10.64
C LYS A 203 -0.80 -10.38 10.64
N ARG A 204 -1.10 -9.62 11.71
CA ARG A 204 -2.38 -8.90 11.86
C ARG A 204 -2.55 -7.83 10.79
N LEU A 205 -1.54 -6.99 10.58
CA LEU A 205 -1.60 -5.92 9.59
C LEU A 205 -1.75 -6.49 8.17
N MET A 206 -0.96 -7.51 7.82
CA MET A 206 -1.05 -8.14 6.50
C MET A 206 -2.41 -8.80 6.24
N HIS A 207 -3.02 -9.39 7.28
CA HIS A 207 -4.40 -9.91 7.21
C HIS A 207 -5.43 -8.80 6.94
N ASP A 208 -5.32 -7.68 7.65
CA ASP A 208 -6.26 -6.56 7.51
C ASP A 208 -6.13 -5.89 6.14
N LEU A 209 -4.91 -5.69 5.64
CA LEU A 209 -4.66 -5.21 4.27
C LEU A 209 -5.27 -6.13 3.22
N ALA A 210 -5.08 -7.44 3.35
CA ALA A 210 -5.66 -8.39 2.42
C ALA A 210 -7.18 -8.28 2.43
N THR A 211 -7.78 -8.19 3.62
CA THR A 211 -9.23 -8.08 3.79
C THR A 211 -9.78 -6.80 3.15
N GLU A 212 -9.10 -5.65 3.31
CA GLU A 212 -9.47 -4.38 2.67
C GLU A 212 -9.45 -4.47 1.13
N HIS A 213 -8.60 -5.33 0.57
CA HIS A 213 -8.51 -5.57 -0.86
C HIS A 213 -9.35 -6.75 -1.36
N GLU A 214 -10.27 -7.27 -0.54
CA GLU A 214 -11.07 -8.45 -0.87
C GLU A 214 -10.19 -9.66 -1.25
N ARG A 215 -9.07 -9.80 -0.54
CA ARG A 215 -8.12 -10.90 -0.63
C ARG A 215 -8.01 -11.60 0.72
N TYR A 216 -7.34 -12.75 0.70
CA TYR A 216 -7.08 -13.53 1.90
C TYR A 216 -5.56 -13.68 2.10
N TYR A 217 -5.08 -13.30 3.28
CA TYR A 217 -3.70 -13.55 3.69
C TYR A 217 -3.70 -14.41 4.95
N ARG A 218 -3.05 -15.57 4.87
CA ARG A 218 -2.82 -16.46 6.00
C ARG A 218 -1.40 -17.00 5.92
N THR A 219 -0.73 -16.98 7.06
CA THR A 219 0.60 -17.56 7.23
C THR A 219 0.65 -18.31 8.55
N ASP A 220 1.28 -19.49 8.51
CA ASP A 220 1.60 -20.29 9.69
C ASP A 220 3.14 -20.31 9.92
N ILE A 221 3.88 -19.42 9.25
CA ILE A 221 5.34 -19.32 9.38
C ILE A 221 5.70 -18.73 10.74
N PRO A 222 6.46 -19.46 11.60
CA PRO A 222 6.72 -19.05 12.98
C PRO A 222 7.50 -17.73 13.13
N LEU A 223 8.24 -17.32 12.10
CA LEU A 223 9.08 -16.11 12.12
C LEU A 223 8.30 -14.82 11.89
N ILE A 224 7.01 -14.91 11.53
CA ILE A 224 6.15 -13.73 11.34
C ILE A 224 5.42 -13.46 12.65
N TYR A 225 5.92 -12.47 13.40
CA TYR A 225 5.40 -12.06 14.71
C TYR A 225 4.54 -10.80 14.61
N ASP A 226 3.71 -10.57 15.63
CA ASP A 226 3.05 -9.29 15.85
C ASP A 226 3.59 -8.61 17.12
N PRO A 227 3.84 -7.28 17.09
CA PRO A 227 3.83 -6.43 15.91
C PRO A 227 5.01 -6.78 14.97
N GLY A 228 4.94 -6.30 13.72
CA GLY A 228 6.06 -6.38 12.77
C GLY A 228 7.31 -5.64 13.27
N LEU A 229 8.37 -5.68 12.45
CA LEU A 229 9.64 -5.05 12.79
C LEU A 229 9.54 -3.52 12.89
N GLN A 230 10.25 -2.95 13.86
CA GLN A 230 10.45 -1.51 13.94
C GLN A 230 11.68 -1.12 13.11
N PHE A 231 11.48 -0.22 12.13
CA PHE A 231 12.52 0.17 11.17
C PHE A 231 13.79 0.73 11.84
N ASP A 232 13.65 1.49 12.93
CA ASP A 232 14.77 2.00 13.72
C ASP A 232 15.62 0.87 14.32
N LYS A 233 15.00 -0.11 14.99
CA LYS A 233 15.70 -1.30 15.53
C LYS A 233 16.33 -2.15 14.43
N LEU A 234 15.63 -2.31 13.30
CA LEU A 234 16.13 -3.04 12.14
C LEU A 234 17.39 -2.37 11.59
N LEU A 235 17.32 -1.07 11.28
CA LEU A 235 18.44 -0.32 10.76
C LEU A 235 19.60 -0.24 11.75
N HIS A 236 19.32 -0.08 13.04
CA HIS A 236 20.34 -0.10 14.08
C HIS A 236 21.09 -1.45 14.14
N THR A 237 20.38 -2.55 13.87
CA THR A 237 20.95 -3.90 13.83
C THR A 237 21.78 -4.11 12.56
N MET A 238 21.28 -3.66 11.40
CA MET A 238 21.95 -3.83 10.11
C MET A 238 23.15 -2.90 9.93
N ARG A 239 23.08 -1.67 10.45
CA ARG A 239 24.07 -0.62 10.23
C ARG A 239 24.23 0.27 11.47
N ARG A 240 25.01 -0.20 12.44
CA ARG A 240 25.26 0.52 13.70
C ARG A 240 25.92 1.88 13.50
N ASP A 241 26.80 2.01 12.51
CA ASP A 241 27.50 3.26 12.16
C ASP A 241 26.57 4.34 11.61
N LEU A 242 25.34 4.00 11.21
CA LEU A 242 24.32 4.98 10.82
C LEU A 242 23.88 5.85 12.02
N PHE A 243 24.06 5.37 13.25
CA PHE A 243 23.58 6.03 14.47
C PHE A 243 24.77 6.60 15.26
N PRO A 244 25.21 7.84 14.97
CA PRO A 244 26.31 8.46 15.69
C PRO A 244 25.93 8.70 17.16
N LYS A 245 26.90 8.51 18.06
CA LYS A 245 26.70 8.74 19.51
C LYS A 245 27.00 10.17 19.93
N ASP A 246 27.92 10.82 19.23
CA ASP A 246 28.50 12.11 19.62
C ASP A 246 28.06 13.26 18.69
N ASP A 247 27.11 13.00 17.78
CA ASP A 247 26.55 13.97 16.83
C ASP A 247 25.03 13.91 16.86
N GLU A 248 24.42 14.71 17.74
CA GLU A 248 22.98 14.77 17.95
C GLU A 248 22.24 15.29 16.71
N GLN A 249 22.83 16.22 15.97
CA GLN A 249 22.24 16.77 14.76
C GLN A 249 22.15 15.70 13.67
N LEU A 250 23.25 14.99 13.40
CA LEU A 250 23.25 13.90 12.44
C LEU A 250 22.34 12.75 12.88
N LEU A 251 22.26 12.45 14.18
CA LEU A 251 21.32 11.47 14.72
C LEU A 251 19.86 11.88 14.46
N ASN A 252 19.51 13.15 14.66
CA ASN A 252 18.18 13.67 14.35
C ASN A 252 17.86 13.57 12.85
N GLU A 253 18.83 13.84 11.98
CA GLU A 253 18.67 13.66 10.53
C GLU A 253 18.45 12.20 10.14
N VAL A 254 19.11 11.25 10.80
CA VAL A 254 18.88 9.81 10.63
C VAL A 254 17.44 9.45 11.04
N TYR A 255 16.94 9.96 12.17
CA TYR A 255 15.56 9.72 12.57
C TYR A 255 14.54 10.36 11.61
N ASN A 256 14.82 11.55 11.08
CA ASN A 256 14.01 12.14 10.02
C ASN A 256 13.99 11.28 8.75
N ALA A 257 15.12 10.66 8.37
CA ALA A 257 15.18 9.72 7.25
C ALA A 257 14.31 8.48 7.49
N ILE A 258 14.34 7.96 8.73
CA ILE A 258 13.53 6.81 9.15
C ILE A 258 12.03 7.15 9.17
N ASP A 259 11.66 8.38 9.58
CA ASP A 259 10.26 8.83 9.51
C ASP A 259 9.78 8.91 8.06
N LEU A 260 10.57 9.51 7.16
CA LEU A 260 10.27 9.53 5.73
C LEU A 260 10.12 8.12 5.17
N LEU A 261 11.02 7.20 5.55
CA LEU A 261 10.94 5.79 5.17
C LEU A 261 9.63 5.15 5.61
N LYS A 262 9.22 5.34 6.87
CA LYS A 262 7.96 4.81 7.42
C LYS A 262 6.76 5.33 6.62
N ARG A 263 6.76 6.60 6.22
CA ARG A 263 5.69 7.22 5.42
C ARG A 263 5.66 6.73 3.97
N CYS A 264 6.81 6.39 3.39
CA CYS A 264 6.89 5.82 2.04
C CYS A 264 6.48 4.33 2.03
N LEU A 265 6.88 3.58 3.05
CA LEU A 265 6.52 2.17 3.25
C LEU A 265 5.23 2.00 4.07
N GLU A 266 4.35 3.01 4.06
CA GLU A 266 3.00 2.91 4.60
C GLU A 266 2.22 1.88 3.76
N PRO A 267 1.77 0.76 4.33
CA PRO A 267 1.16 -0.31 3.56
C PRO A 267 -0.18 0.06 2.91
N TYR A 268 -0.95 0.94 3.55
CA TYR A 268 -2.21 1.42 2.98
C TYR A 268 -1.94 2.54 1.94
N PRO A 269 -2.20 2.33 0.65
CA PRO A 269 -1.88 3.32 -0.39
C PRO A 269 -2.58 4.66 -0.21
N SER A 270 -3.74 4.69 0.48
CA SER A 270 -4.50 5.90 0.80
C SER A 270 -3.88 6.74 1.91
N ARG A 271 -3.02 6.16 2.74
CA ARG A 271 -2.31 6.82 3.86
C ARG A 271 -0.86 7.12 3.52
N ARG A 272 -0.34 6.51 2.45
CA ARG A 272 1.03 6.67 1.97
C ARG A 272 1.27 8.09 1.51
N ILE A 273 2.42 8.64 1.91
CA ILE A 273 2.81 10.00 1.53
C ILE A 273 2.87 10.16 0.01
N THR A 274 2.55 11.33 -0.49
CA THR A 274 2.73 11.69 -1.91
C THR A 274 4.13 12.26 -2.17
N ALA A 275 4.55 12.31 -3.43
CA ALA A 275 5.83 12.98 -3.79
C ALA A 275 5.86 14.46 -3.37
N VAL A 276 4.73 15.16 -3.48
CA VAL A 276 4.58 16.57 -3.07
C VAL A 276 4.78 16.73 -1.56
N GLU A 277 4.20 15.84 -0.76
CA GLU A 277 4.34 15.86 0.69
C GLU A 277 5.74 15.42 1.13
N ALA A 278 6.34 14.44 0.45
CA ALA A 278 7.70 13.98 0.71
C ALA A 278 8.71 15.12 0.55
N LEU A 279 8.58 15.95 -0.48
CA LEU A 279 9.43 17.15 -0.67
C LEU A 279 9.29 18.20 0.44
N LYS A 280 8.20 18.17 1.21
CA LYS A 280 7.96 19.03 2.38
C LYS A 280 8.32 18.35 3.70
N HIS A 281 8.82 17.12 3.66
CA HIS A 281 9.18 16.36 4.85
C HIS A 281 10.42 16.99 5.52
N PRO A 282 10.51 17.04 6.87
CA PRO A 282 11.66 17.61 7.58
C PRO A 282 13.02 17.12 7.07
N PHE A 283 13.14 15.82 6.77
CA PHE A 283 14.35 15.22 6.19
C PHE A 283 14.84 15.89 4.89
N LEU A 284 13.93 16.36 4.04
CA LEU A 284 14.27 16.96 2.74
C LEU A 284 14.22 18.49 2.75
N LEU A 285 13.76 19.10 3.86
CA LEU A 285 13.76 20.55 4.04
C LEU A 285 15.05 21.07 4.67
N SER A 286 15.72 20.26 5.51
CA SER A 286 16.96 20.63 6.20
C SER A 286 18.22 20.47 5.36
#